data_AF-A0A6J7VWR5-F1
#
_entry.id   AF-A0A6J7VWR5-F1
#
_cell.length_a   1.000
_cell.length_b   1.000
_cell.length_c   1.000
_cell.angle_alpha   90.00
_cell.angle_beta   90.00
_cell.angle_gamma   90.00
#
_symmetry.space_group_name_H-M   'P 1'
#
loop_
_entity.id
_entity.type
_entity.pdbx_description
1 polymer ?
#
loop_
_entity_poly.entity_id
_entity_poly.type
_entity_poly.pdbx_seq_one_letter_code
_entity_poly.pdbx_strand_id
1 'polypeptide(L)'
;MTSPTEAQQTYAVEDAFEAEMPTKTLSLAEATNWLAIIADDEGVDYPLLLQGNLSRRTDGVAFNDEWCIAVRKKQPSELLLLHEMAHLVCANKNHGREFRTQLVRFLRRYVSLLHAARLHEMFVSAGLAVDPFTAT
;
A
#
# COMPACT_ATOMS: atom_id res chain seq x y z
N MET A 1 -12.68 -24.69 10.68
CA MET A 1 -11.80 -23.50 10.53
C MET A 1 -12.35 -22.71 9.37
N THR A 2 -12.74 -21.45 9.58
CA THR A 2 -13.15 -20.53 8.50
C THR A 2 -11.94 -20.18 7.66
N SER A 3 -12.06 -20.25 6.34
CA SER A 3 -11.03 -19.76 5.42
C SER A 3 -10.76 -18.27 5.69
N PRO A 4 -9.50 -17.81 5.63
CA PRO A 4 -9.19 -16.40 5.80
C PRO A 4 -9.88 -15.56 4.72
N THR A 5 -10.24 -14.32 5.06
CA THR A 5 -10.81 -13.38 4.09
C THR A 5 -9.74 -12.93 3.09
N GLU A 6 -10.17 -12.41 1.93
CA GLU A 6 -9.26 -11.87 0.91
C GLU A 6 -8.36 -10.75 1.48
N ALA A 7 -8.89 -9.92 2.37
CA ALA A 7 -8.12 -8.89 3.07
C ALA A 7 -7.05 -9.51 3.98
N GLN A 8 -7.40 -10.54 4.77
CA GLN A 8 -6.45 -11.22 5.64
C GLN A 8 -5.32 -11.90 4.86
N GLN A 9 -5.64 -12.48 3.70
CA GLN A 9 -4.63 -13.07 2.82
C GLN A 9 -3.74 -11.99 2.18
N THR A 10 -4.32 -10.86 1.75
CA THR A 10 -3.58 -9.72 1.22
C THR A 10 -2.58 -9.19 2.26
N TYR A 11 -3.03 -8.93 3.50
CA TYR A 11 -2.15 -8.53 4.59
C TYR A 11 -1.05 -9.54 4.88
N ALA A 12 -1.36 -10.84 4.90
CA ALA A 12 -0.35 -11.88 5.14
C ALA A 12 0.73 -11.90 4.04
N VAL A 13 0.36 -11.63 2.79
CA VAL A 13 1.33 -11.48 1.68
C VAL A 13 2.17 -10.23 1.86
N GLU A 14 1.56 -9.09 2.19
CA GLU A 14 2.28 -7.83 2.43
C GLU A 14 3.26 -7.94 3.61
N ASP A 15 2.85 -8.56 4.73
CA ASP A 15 3.71 -8.80 5.89
C ASP A 15 4.91 -9.71 5.53
N ALA A 16 4.65 -10.79 4.78
CA ALA A 16 5.70 -11.69 4.33
C ALA A 16 6.65 -10.99 3.34
N PHE A 17 6.10 -10.16 2.45
CA PHE A 17 6.86 -9.39 1.48
C PHE A 17 7.75 -8.37 2.19
N GLU A 18 7.23 -7.61 3.16
CA GLU A 18 8.00 -6.60 3.89
C GLU A 18 9.09 -7.23 4.77
N ALA A 19 8.89 -8.47 5.23
CA ALA A 19 9.93 -9.24 5.92
C ALA A 19 11.05 -9.74 4.97
N GLU A 20 10.72 -10.09 3.73
CA GLU A 20 11.66 -10.59 2.72
C GLU A 20 12.41 -9.44 2.01
N MET A 21 11.70 -8.38 1.65
CA MET A 21 12.18 -7.22 0.91
C MET A 21 11.74 -5.92 1.58
N PRO A 22 12.36 -5.53 2.71
CA PRO A 22 11.94 -4.36 3.46
C PRO A 22 12.05 -3.08 2.62
N THR A 23 10.95 -2.32 2.55
CA THR A 23 10.97 -0.97 1.97
C THR A 23 11.55 0.06 2.94
N LYS A 24 11.91 1.26 2.46
CA LYS A 24 12.47 2.27 3.36
C LYS A 24 11.41 2.77 4.34
N THR A 25 11.86 3.17 5.52
CA THR A 25 11.02 3.93 6.46
C THR A 25 11.31 5.41 6.31
N LEU A 26 10.25 6.21 6.27
CA LEU A 26 10.33 7.66 6.07
C LEU A 26 9.92 8.40 7.33
N SER A 27 10.61 9.48 7.70
CA SER A 27 10.05 10.42 8.67
C SER A 27 8.73 11.00 8.15
N LEU A 28 7.87 11.51 9.05
CA LEU A 28 6.59 12.09 8.63
C LEU A 28 6.75 13.22 7.59
N ALA A 29 7.81 14.03 7.69
CA ALA A 29 8.08 15.09 6.71
C ALA A 29 8.47 14.52 5.34
N GLU A 30 9.33 13.50 5.30
CA GLU A 30 9.70 12.81 4.06
C GLU A 30 8.49 12.10 3.44
N ALA A 31 7.69 11.42 4.27
CA ALA A 31 6.47 10.74 3.86
C ALA A 31 5.44 11.71 3.26
N THR A 32 5.21 12.86 3.89
CA THR A 32 4.30 13.91 3.35
C THR A 32 4.78 14.40 1.98
N ASN A 33 6.07 14.71 1.85
CA ASN A 33 6.62 15.17 0.57
C ASN A 33 6.53 14.10 -0.52
N TRP A 34 6.80 12.85 -0.15
CA TRP A 34 6.75 11.72 -1.08
C TRP A 34 5.33 11.42 -1.55
N LEU A 35 4.35 11.42 -0.63
CA LEU A 35 2.93 11.30 -0.97
C LEU A 35 2.46 12.44 -1.87
N ALA A 36 2.99 13.66 -1.69
CA ALA A 36 2.66 14.78 -2.57
C ALA A 36 3.18 14.58 -4.00
N ILE A 37 4.39 14.02 -4.16
CA ILE A 37 4.93 13.65 -5.48
C ILE A 37 4.06 12.57 -6.13
N ILE A 38 3.67 11.54 -5.37
CA ILE A 38 2.79 10.48 -5.88
C ILE A 38 1.44 11.07 -6.31
N ALA A 39 0.83 11.93 -5.50
CA ALA A 39 -0.45 12.55 -5.82
C ALA A 39 -0.39 13.36 -7.13
N ASP A 40 0.66 14.18 -7.31
CA ASP A 40 0.90 14.95 -8.53
C ASP A 40 1.06 14.05 -9.76
N ASP A 41 1.91 13.02 -9.64
CA ASP A 41 2.21 12.05 -10.69
C ASP A 41 1.00 11.19 -11.12
N GLU A 42 0.03 11.02 -10.22
CA GLU A 42 -1.20 10.24 -10.42
C GLU A 42 -2.41 11.12 -10.75
N GLY A 43 -2.26 12.45 -10.70
CA GLY A 43 -3.32 13.40 -10.98
C GLY A 43 -4.48 13.33 -9.97
N VAL A 44 -4.17 13.09 -8.70
CA VAL A 44 -5.14 13.02 -7.60
C VAL A 44 -4.86 14.08 -6.53
N ASP A 45 -5.80 14.27 -5.60
CA ASP A 45 -5.63 15.23 -4.52
C ASP A 45 -4.44 14.86 -3.61
N TYR A 46 -3.87 15.86 -2.93
CA TYR A 46 -2.76 15.65 -1.99
C TYR A 46 -3.30 15.10 -0.66
N PRO A 47 -2.94 13.86 -0.27
CA PRO A 47 -3.44 13.31 0.98
C PRO A 47 -2.81 13.99 2.19
N LEU A 48 -3.64 14.35 3.17
CA LEU A 48 -3.13 14.78 4.47
C LEU A 48 -2.53 13.56 5.19
N LEU A 49 -1.27 13.67 5.65
CA LEU A 49 -0.65 12.64 6.49
C LEU A 49 -0.68 13.05 7.96
N LEU A 50 -1.29 12.22 8.79
CA LEU A 50 -1.39 12.43 10.23
C LEU A 50 -0.75 11.28 11.00
N GLN A 51 -0.05 11.61 12.09
CA GLN A 51 0.29 10.61 13.09
C GLN A 51 -0.86 10.50 14.11
N GLY A 52 -1.51 9.34 14.17
CA GLY A 52 -2.67 9.10 15.02
C GLY A 52 -2.43 8.08 16.13
N ASN A 53 -3.25 8.14 17.18
CA ASN A 53 -3.35 7.08 18.18
C ASN A 53 -4.25 5.95 17.66
N LEU A 54 -3.72 5.18 16.70
CA LEU A 54 -4.42 4.01 16.14
C LEU A 54 -4.36 2.80 17.11
N SER A 55 -5.28 1.85 16.90
CA SER A 55 -5.30 0.60 17.66
C SER A 55 -3.97 -0.14 17.54
N ARG A 56 -3.64 -1.02 18.51
CA ARG A 56 -2.39 -1.79 18.44
C ARG A 56 -2.27 -2.71 17.21
N ARG A 57 -3.39 -2.98 16.53
CA ARG A 57 -3.50 -3.86 15.37
C ARG A 57 -3.62 -3.09 14.05
N THR A 58 -3.51 -1.77 14.08
CA THR A 58 -3.72 -0.90 12.92
C THR A 58 -2.48 -0.01 12.78
N ASP A 59 -1.68 -0.24 11.74
CA ASP A 59 -0.48 0.55 11.47
C ASP A 59 -0.77 1.79 10.63
N GLY A 60 -1.74 1.70 9.73
CA GLY A 60 -2.25 2.78 8.89
C GLY A 60 -3.75 2.67 8.66
N VAL A 61 -4.36 3.77 8.23
CA VAL A 61 -5.73 3.80 7.71
C VAL A 61 -5.93 4.99 6.76
N ALA A 62 -6.56 4.73 5.63
CA ALA A 62 -7.04 5.73 4.68
C ALA A 62 -8.48 6.17 4.98
N PHE A 63 -8.66 7.46 5.23
CA PHE A 63 -9.96 8.14 5.34
C PHE A 63 -10.27 8.79 4.00
N ASN A 64 -11.13 8.14 3.23
CA ASN A 64 -11.42 8.52 1.84
C ASN A 64 -12.17 9.85 1.73
N ASP A 65 -13.12 10.11 2.64
CA ASP A 65 -14.00 11.28 2.55
C ASP A 65 -13.22 12.57 2.91
N GLU A 66 -12.19 12.44 3.74
CA GLU A 66 -11.28 13.51 4.16
C GLU A 66 -9.96 13.54 3.36
N TRP A 67 -9.78 12.61 2.42
CA TRP A 67 -8.55 12.41 1.67
C TRP A 67 -7.29 12.42 2.57
N CYS A 68 -7.32 11.56 3.59
CA CYS A 68 -6.33 11.57 4.67
C CYS A 68 -5.77 10.16 4.93
N ILE A 69 -4.48 10.08 5.20
CA ILE A 69 -3.81 8.87 5.68
C ILE A 69 -3.40 9.11 7.13
N ALA A 70 -3.86 8.26 8.04
CA ALA A 70 -3.37 8.23 9.40
C ALA A 70 -2.41 7.05 9.59
N VAL A 71 -1.25 7.31 10.19
CA VAL A 71 -0.26 6.29 10.54
C VAL A 71 -0.02 6.27 12.04
N ARG A 72 0.26 5.09 12.58
CA ARG A 72 0.58 4.91 14.01
C ARG A 72 2.02 5.30 14.33
N LYS A 73 2.96 4.86 13.49
CA LYS A 73 4.41 5.02 13.70
C LYS A 73 4.87 6.38 13.17
N LYS A 74 5.90 6.95 13.81
CA LYS A 74 6.59 8.17 13.34
C LYS A 74 7.43 7.96 12.08
N GLN A 75 7.73 6.69 11.79
CA GLN A 75 8.49 6.27 10.64
C GLN A 75 7.73 5.13 9.92
N PRO A 76 6.62 5.43 9.22
CA PRO A 76 5.94 4.44 8.39
C PRO A 76 6.86 3.96 7.25
N SER A 77 6.68 2.72 6.80
CA SER A 77 7.38 2.22 5.61
C SER A 77 6.72 2.71 4.33
N GLU A 78 7.48 2.75 3.25
CA GLU A 78 6.98 3.06 1.91
C GLU A 78 5.84 2.13 1.53
N LEU A 79 5.93 0.81 1.80
CA LEU A 79 4.84 -0.13 1.54
C LEU A 79 3.53 0.26 2.24
N LEU A 80 3.60 0.59 3.54
CA LEU A 80 2.41 1.01 4.30
C LEU A 80 1.78 2.27 3.69
N LEU A 81 2.60 3.24 3.30
CA LEU A 81 2.08 4.47 2.69
C LEU A 81 1.44 4.21 1.33
N LEU A 82 2.04 3.35 0.50
CA LEU A 82 1.47 2.96 -0.79
C LEU A 82 0.21 2.12 -0.65
N HIS A 83 0.11 1.29 0.39
CA HIS A 83 -1.11 0.56 0.74
C HIS A 83 -2.26 1.54 1.01
N GLU A 84 -2.05 2.51 1.89
CA GLU A 84 -3.10 3.49 2.22
C GLU A 84 -3.41 4.40 1.03
N MET A 85 -2.40 4.79 0.24
CA MET A 85 -2.61 5.55 -0.99
C MET A 85 -3.42 4.75 -2.02
N ALA A 86 -3.22 3.44 -2.13
CA ALA A 86 -4.02 2.59 -3.00
C ALA A 86 -5.49 2.54 -2.58
N HIS A 87 -5.79 2.56 -1.27
CA HIS A 87 -7.18 2.68 -0.79
C HIS A 87 -7.83 4.01 -1.15
N LEU A 88 -7.08 5.12 -1.20
CA LEU A 88 -7.61 6.42 -1.63
C LEU A 88 -7.89 6.47 -3.13
N VAL A 89 -7.02 5.86 -3.94
CA VAL A 89 -7.10 5.94 -5.40
C VAL A 89 -8.07 4.91 -6.00
N CYS A 90 -8.20 3.72 -5.42
CA CYS A 90 -9.10 2.68 -5.94
C CYS A 90 -10.56 3.02 -5.66
N ALA A 91 -11.43 2.77 -6.64
CA ALA A 91 -12.86 2.99 -6.47
C ALA A 91 -13.46 1.98 -5.47
N ASN A 92 -13.00 0.72 -5.54
CA ASN A 92 -13.35 -0.31 -4.58
C ASN A 92 -12.38 -0.27 -3.40
N LYS A 93 -12.81 0.33 -2.28
CA LYS A 93 -12.05 0.53 -1.02
C LYS A 93 -11.72 -0.77 -0.26
N ASN A 94 -11.68 -1.91 -0.95
CA ASN A 94 -11.41 -3.23 -0.42
C ASN A 94 -10.11 -3.78 -1.02
N HIS A 95 -9.61 -4.88 -0.44
CA HIS A 95 -8.37 -5.54 -0.89
C HIS A 95 -8.58 -6.46 -2.08
N GLY A 96 -9.39 -6.04 -3.06
CA GLY A 96 -9.70 -6.83 -4.26
C GLY A 96 -8.59 -6.77 -5.32
N ARG A 97 -8.89 -7.30 -6.51
CA ARG A 97 -7.98 -7.30 -7.66
C ARG A 97 -7.48 -5.90 -8.03
N GLU A 98 -8.39 -4.91 -8.09
CA GLU A 98 -8.06 -3.51 -8.38
C GLU A 98 -7.00 -2.97 -7.42
N PHE A 99 -7.23 -3.12 -6.11
CA PHE A 99 -6.31 -2.71 -5.06
C PHE A 99 -4.92 -3.34 -5.21
N ARG A 100 -4.85 -4.68 -5.34
CA ARG A 100 -3.56 -5.38 -5.46
C ARG A 100 -2.80 -4.99 -6.72
N THR A 101 -3.50 -4.82 -7.84
CA THR A 101 -2.91 -4.32 -9.09
C THR A 101 -2.33 -2.91 -8.88
N GLN A 102 -3.09 -2.04 -8.21
CA GLN A 102 -2.67 -0.66 -7.93
C GLN A 102 -1.46 -0.61 -6.99
N LEU A 103 -1.42 -1.43 -5.95
CA LEU A 103 -0.28 -1.53 -5.04
C LEU A 103 0.99 -2.00 -5.77
N VAL A 104 0.89 -3.02 -6.62
CA VAL A 104 2.02 -3.48 -7.46
C VAL A 104 2.48 -2.39 -8.42
N ARG A 105 1.56 -1.64 -9.05
CA ARG A 105 1.89 -0.51 -9.92
C ARG A 105 2.64 0.59 -9.16
N PHE A 106 2.18 0.93 -7.96
CA PHE A 106 2.84 1.91 -7.10
C PHE A 106 4.25 1.48 -6.68
N LEU A 107 4.42 0.24 -6.23
CA LEU A 107 5.77 -0.27 -5.92
C LEU A 107 6.70 -0.19 -7.13
N ARG A 108 6.19 -0.50 -8.34
CA ARG A 108 7.00 -0.43 -9.56
C ARG A 108 7.48 0.98 -9.83
N ARG A 109 6.57 1.95 -9.75
CA ARG A 109 6.81 3.34 -10.11
C ARG A 109 7.64 4.08 -9.06
N TYR A 110 7.39 3.84 -7.78
CA TYR A 110 7.90 4.67 -6.69
C TYR A 110 8.93 3.99 -5.79
N VAL A 111 9.09 2.66 -5.87
CA VAL A 111 10.09 1.91 -5.08
C VAL A 111 11.09 1.22 -6.00
N SER A 112 10.70 0.13 -6.67
CA SER A 112 11.48 -0.47 -7.75
C SER A 112 10.71 -1.54 -8.52
N LEU A 113 11.19 -1.84 -9.73
CA LEU A 113 10.70 -2.96 -10.54
C LEU A 113 10.79 -4.31 -9.80
N LEU A 114 11.87 -4.51 -9.03
CA LEU A 114 12.12 -5.77 -8.32
C LEU A 114 11.09 -6.00 -7.20
N HIS A 115 10.81 -4.97 -6.39
CA HIS A 115 9.78 -5.04 -5.34
C HIS A 115 8.41 -5.36 -5.93
N ALA A 116 8.06 -4.70 -7.03
CA ALA A 116 6.78 -4.91 -7.70
C ALA A 116 6.64 -6.33 -8.28
N ALA A 117 7.68 -6.83 -8.95
CA ALA A 117 7.68 -8.18 -9.49
C ALA A 117 7.55 -9.22 -8.37
N ARG A 118 8.24 -9.01 -7.25
CA ARG A 118 8.16 -9.93 -6.11
C ARG A 118 6.80 -9.92 -5.44
N LEU A 119 6.23 -8.75 -5.14
CA LEU A 119 4.89 -8.67 -4.55
C LEU A 119 3.83 -9.30 -5.47
N HIS A 120 3.94 -9.06 -6.78
CA HIS A 120 3.06 -9.68 -7.78
C HIS A 120 3.13 -11.22 -7.72
N GLU A 121 4.33 -11.78 -7.75
CA GLU A 121 4.55 -13.23 -7.65
C GLU A 121 3.95 -13.81 -6.35
N MET A 122 4.10 -13.10 -5.23
CA MET A 122 3.55 -13.54 -3.95
C MET A 122 2.01 -13.52 -3.94
N PHE A 123 1.37 -12.51 -4.54
CA PHE A 123 -0.08 -12.52 -4.71
C PHE A 123 -0.57 -13.68 -5.59
N VAL A 124 0.08 -13.91 -6.73
CA VAL A 124 -0.25 -15.03 -7.62
C VAL A 124 -0.07 -16.37 -6.91
N SER A 125 1.03 -16.55 -6.18
CA SER A 125 1.34 -17.78 -5.42
C SER A 125 0.33 -18.03 -4.29
N ALA A 126 -0.22 -16.98 -3.69
CA ALA A 126 -1.29 -17.05 -2.70
C ALA A 126 -2.68 -17.28 -3.30
N GLY A 127 -2.81 -17.37 -4.64
CA GLY A 127 -4.08 -17.49 -5.34
C GLY A 127 -4.92 -16.22 -5.36
N LEU A 128 -4.31 -15.07 -5.06
CA LEU A 128 -4.97 -13.77 -5.05
C LEU A 128 -4.95 -13.14 -6.45
N ALA A 129 -6.11 -12.67 -6.90
CA ALA A 129 -6.25 -12.08 -8.23
C ALA A 129 -5.50 -10.75 -8.34
N VAL A 130 -4.57 -10.64 -9.28
CA VAL A 130 -3.84 -9.42 -9.62
C VAL A 130 -3.66 -9.38 -11.15
N ASP A 131 -3.63 -8.20 -11.74
CA ASP A 131 -3.45 -8.07 -13.19
C ASP A 131 -2.09 -8.61 -13.64
N PRO A 132 -1.95 -9.07 -14.89
CA PRO A 132 -0.67 -9.53 -15.41
C PRO A 132 0.41 -8.46 -15.24
N PHE A 133 1.57 -8.88 -14.70
CA PHE A 133 2.72 -7.99 -14.57
C PHE A 133 3.28 -7.70 -15.96
N THR A 134 3.02 -6.51 -16.48
CA THR A 134 3.51 -6.13 -17.80
C THR A 134 4.92 -5.57 -17.67
N ALA A 135 5.87 -6.12 -18.43
CA ALA A 135 7.28 -5.74 -18.34
C ALA A 135 7.60 -4.36 -18.94
N THR A 136 6.66 -3.74 -19.66
CA THR A 136 6.86 -2.51 -20.46
C THR A 136 7.13 -1.27 -19.64
#